data_AF-S4PPU2-F1
#
_entry.id   AF-S4PPU2-F1
#
_cell.length_a   1.000
_cell.length_b   1.000
_cell.length_c   1.000
_cell.angle_alpha   90.00
_cell.angle_beta   90.00
_cell.angle_gamma   90.00
#
_symmetry.space_group_name_H-M   'P 1'
#
loop_
_entity.id
_entity.type
_entity.pdbx_description
1 polymer ?
#
loop_
_entity_poly.entity_id
_entity_poly.type
_entity_poly.pdbx_seq_one_letter_code
_entity_poly.pdbx_strand_id
1 'polypeptide(L)' 'MYPVLRRLKKNDLLTTYDEPYQGRNRRYYKITPEGQRQFGIIQQEWHEFKKGIDNMLGDDQDE' A
#
# COMPACT_ATOMS: atom_id res chain seq x y z
N MET A 1 2.44 4.93 16.95
CA MET A 1 1.50 4.53 15.87
C MET A 1 0.83 5.81 15.37
N TYR A 2 0.90 6.28 14.12
CA TYR A 2 1.02 5.63 12.82
C TYR A 2 1.84 6.52 11.87
N PRO A 3 3.18 6.49 11.92
CA PRO A 3 4.02 7.30 11.02
C PRO A 3 3.71 7.04 9.55
N VAL A 4 3.38 5.79 9.21
CA VAL A 4 3.00 5.38 7.85
C VAL A 4 1.67 6.01 7.43
N LEU A 5 0.58 5.82 8.17
CA LEU A 5 -0.71 6.43 7.82
C LEU A 5 -0.64 7.96 7.79
N ARG A 6 0.16 8.56 8.68
CA ARG A 6 0.38 10.02 8.68
C ARG A 6 1.10 10.47 7.41
N ARG A 7 2.12 9.73 6.94
CA ARG A 7 2.80 10.02 5.66
C ARG A 7 1.86 9.80 4.47
N LEU A 8 1.12 8.70 4.44
CA LEU A 8 0.17 8.42 3.35
C LEU A 8 -0.93 9.49 3.28
N LYS A 9 -1.44 9.95 4.42
CA LYS A 9 -2.36 11.10 4.47
C LYS A 9 -1.69 12.40 4.04
N LYS A 10 -0.45 12.67 4.47
CA LYS A 10 0.31 13.88 4.09
C LYS A 10 0.55 13.95 2.57
N ASN A 11 0.68 12.79 1.93
CA ASN A 11 0.88 12.66 0.48
C ASN A 11 -0.45 12.49 -0.30
N ASP A 12 -1.59 12.80 0.33
CA ASP A 12 -2.93 12.71 -0.29
C ASP A 12 -3.33 11.31 -0.82
N LEU A 13 -2.66 10.26 -0.34
CA LEU A 13 -2.96 8.87 -0.72
C LEU A 13 -4.10 8.26 0.12
N LEU A 14 -4.34 8.84 1.31
CA LEU A 14 -5.45 8.46 2.19
C LEU A 14 -6.21 9.71 2.63
N THR A 15 -7.53 9.61 2.68
CA THR A 15 -8.41 10.56 3.39
C THR A 15 -8.91 9.96 4.69
N THR A 16 -9.44 10.80 5.59
CA THR A 16 -9.99 10.39 6.88
C THR A 16 -11.40 10.90 7.06
N TYR A 17 -12.28 10.08 7.63
CA TYR A 17 -13.62 10.46 8.04
C TYR A 17 -13.91 9.90 9.44
N ASP A 18 -14.79 10.56 10.18
CA ASP A 18 -15.19 10.12 11.52
C ASP A 18 -16.60 9.54 11.44
N GLU A 19 -16.80 8.34 11.98
CA GLU A 19 -18.09 7.62 11.98
C GLU A 19 -18.37 7.01 13.37
N PRO A 20 -19.61 7.09 13.89
CA PRO A 20 -19.98 6.43 15.13
C PRO A 20 -19.91 4.91 14.98
N TYR A 21 -19.13 4.24 15.82
CA TYR A 21 -19.08 2.79 15.87
C TYR A 21 -19.04 2.32 17.32
N GLN A 22 -20.03 1.51 17.70
CA GLN A 22 -20.21 1.01 19.08
C GLN A 22 -20.18 2.14 20.13
N GLY A 23 -20.97 3.20 19.89
CA GLY A 23 -21.13 4.31 20.84
C GLY A 23 -19.92 5.25 20.97
N ARG A 24 -18.90 5.10 20.12
CA ARG A 24 -17.73 6.00 20.07
C ARG A 24 -17.46 6.44 18.64
N ASN A 25 -17.13 7.71 18.44
CA ASN A 25 -16.64 8.18 17.15
C ASN A 25 -15.28 7.54 16.87
N ARG A 26 -15.17 6.89 15.71
CA ARG A 26 -13.94 6.30 15.22
C ARG A 26 -13.50 7.01 13.96
N ARG A 27 -12.19 7.25 13.85
CA ARG A 27 -11.57 7.78 12.65
C ARG A 27 -11.21 6.64 11.72
N TYR A 28 -11.82 6.63 10.54
CA TYR A 28 -11.53 5.69 9.47
C TYR A 28 -10.66 6.33 8.40
N TYR A 29 -9.87 5.50 7.73
CA TYR A 29 -9.04 5.89 6.60
C TYR A 29 -9.64 5.31 5.33
N LYS A 30 -9.64 6.07 4.25
CA LYS A 30 -10.11 5.63 2.94
C LYS A 30 -9.05 5.98 1.90
N ILE A 31 -8.78 5.03 1.00
CA ILE A 31 -7.87 5.26 -0.12
C ILE A 31 -8.47 6.30 -1.08
N THR A 32 -7.66 7.26 -1.52
CA THR A 32 -8.05 8.26 -2.52
C THR A 32 -7.83 7.69 -3.94
N PRO A 33 -8.40 8.32 -4.99
CA PRO A 33 -8.08 7.94 -6.36
C PRO A 33 -6.57 7.99 -6.66
N GLU A 34 -5.85 8.99 -6.13
CA GLU A 34 -4.40 9.08 -6.26
C GLU A 34 -3.68 7.97 -5.48
N GLY A 35 -4.17 7.65 -4.28
CA GLY A 35 -3.70 6.50 -3.50
C GLY A 35 -3.84 5.19 -4.26
N GLN A 36 -4.95 4.98 -4.96
CA GLN A 36 -5.18 3.79 -5.79
C GLN A 36 -4.21 3.73 -6.98
N ARG A 37 -3.92 4.87 -7.61
CA ARG A 37 -2.95 4.97 -8.71
C ARG A 37 -1.54 4.63 -8.24
N GLN A 38 -1.09 5.24 -7.13
CA GLN A 38 0.22 4.96 -6.53
C GLN A 38 0.34 3.51 -6.09
N PHE A 39 -0.74 2.94 -5.52
CA PHE A 39 -0.77 1.53 -5.14
C PHE A 39 -0.54 0.61 -6.36
N GLY A 40 -1.15 0.91 -7.50
CA GLY A 40 -0.93 0.16 -8.73
C GLY A 40 0.53 0.20 -9.22
N ILE A 41 1.16 1.38 -9.15
CA ILE A 41 2.60 1.54 -9.50
C ILE A 41 3.48 0.69 -8.59
N ILE A 42 3.30 0.83 -7.27
CA ILE A 42 4.07 0.07 -6.27
C ILE A 42 3.86 -1.45 -6.46
N GLN A 43 2.63 -1.87 -6.77
CA GLN A 43 2.37 -3.28 -7.07
C GLN A 43 3.12 -3.73 -8.32
N GLN A 44 3.14 -2.94 -9.39
CA GLN A 44 3.86 -3.30 -10.60
C GLN A 44 5.37 -3.41 -10.34
N GLU A 45 5.97 -2.40 -9.69
CA GLU A 45 7.39 -2.40 -9.32
C GLU A 45 7.74 -3.62 -8.46
N TRP A 46 6.86 -4.00 -7.53
CA TRP A 46 7.04 -5.20 -6.73
C TRP A 46 7.05 -6.48 -7.55
N HIS A 47 6.16 -6.61 -8.54
CA HIS A 47 6.13 -7.79 -9.42
C HIS A 47 7.40 -7.86 -10.28
N GLU A 48 7.85 -6.73 -10.83
CA GLU A 48 9.09 -6.67 -11.61
C GLU A 48 10.31 -7.01 -10.76
N PHE A 49 10.39 -6.45 -9.55
CA PHE A 49 11.45 -6.74 -8.59
C PHE A 49 11.48 -8.23 -8.20
N LYS A 50 10.31 -8.79 -7.85
CA LYS A 50 10.18 -10.20 -7.50
C LYS A 50 10.62 -11.08 -8.68
N LYS A 51 10.17 -10.79 -9.90
CA LYS A 51 10.57 -11.54 -11.10
C LYS A 51 12.08 -11.48 -11.32
N GLY A 52 12.71 -10.32 -11.09
CA GLY A 52 14.17 -10.19 -11.16
C GLY A 52 14.89 -11.08 -10.15
N ILE A 53 14.41 -11.11 -8.90
CA ILE A 53 14.94 -12.01 -7.86
C ILE A 53 14.71 -13.48 -8.22
N ASP A 54 13.50 -13.84 -8.63
CA ASP A 54 13.14 -15.22 -8.99
C ASP A 54 14.01 -15.72 -10.15
N ASN A 55 14.30 -14.87 -11.14
CA ASN A 55 15.21 -15.19 -12.23
C ASN A 55 16.68 -15.33 -11.77
N MET A 56 17.13 -14.49 -10.83
CA MET A 56 18.50 -14.58 -10.28
C MET A 56 18.69 -15.81 -9.39
N LEU A 57 17.65 -16.25 -8.69
CA LEU A 57 17.68 -17.41 -7.80
C LEU A 57 17.28 -18.72 -8.51
N GLY A 58 16.63 -18.63 -9.66
CA GLY A 58 16.09 -19.76 -10.42
C GLY A 58 17.07 -20.44 -11.38
N ASP A 59 18.27 -19.89 -11.58
CA ASP A 59 19.34 -20.49 -12.41
C ASP A 59 20.01 -21.72 -11.76
N ASP A 60 19.56 -22.15 -10.57
CA ASP A 60 20.02 -23.34 -9.84
C ASP A 60 18.99 -24.52 -9.86
N GLN A 61 17.96 -24.49 -10.72
CA GLN A 61 16.94 -25.55 -10.79
C GLN A 61 16.81 -26.26 -12.14
N ASP A 62 17.88 -26.31 -12.93
CA ASP A 62 17.99 -27.23 -14.06
C ASP A 62 19.15 -28.24 -13.80
N GLU A 63 18.91 -29.19 -12.88
CA GLU A 63 19.53 -30.55 -12.90
C GLU A 63 18.43 -31.60 -13.16
#